data_AF-A0A4R8FY64-F1
#
_entry.id   AF-A0A4R8FY64-F1
#
_cell.length_a   1.000
_cell.length_b   1.000
_cell.length_c   1.000
_cell.angle_alpha   90.00
_cell.angle_beta   90.00
_cell.angle_gamma   90.00
#
_symmetry.space_group_name_H-M   'P 1'
#
loop_
_entity.id
_entity.type
_entity.pdbx_description
1 polymer ?
#
loop_
_entity_poly.entity_id
_entity_poly.type
_entity_poly.pdbx_seq_one_letter_code
_entity_poly.pdbx_strand_id
1 'polypeptide(L)' 'MLFGPDAAPHPTVQGDDTGATDIAADLIRAIGFKPLDAGGLRTGRFAAPFALGTAARACIQPGGAALICRFDSLRG' A
#
# COMPACT_ATOMS: atom_id res chain seq x y z
N MET A 1 -4.98 -7.03 -20.48
CA MET A 1 -4.19 -6.56 -19.33
C MET A 1 -4.82 -5.26 -18.86
N LEU A 2 -5.42 -5.23 -17.67
CA LEU A 2 -6.15 -4.06 -17.16
C LEU A 2 -5.25 -2.97 -16.55
N PHE A 3 -3.92 -3.10 -16.65
CA PHE A 3 -2.97 -2.20 -16.00
C PHE A 3 -1.80 -1.89 -16.91
N GLY A 4 -1.54 -0.60 -17.14
CA GLY A 4 -0.27 -0.14 -17.71
C GLY A 4 0.84 -0.26 -16.66
N PRO A 5 2.09 -0.56 -17.06
CA PRO A 5 3.20 -0.89 -16.16
C PRO A 5 3.71 0.27 -15.28
N ASP A 6 3.13 1.47 -15.38
CA ASP A 6 3.79 2.72 -14.99
C ASP A 6 3.03 3.55 -13.94
N ALA A 7 2.03 2.97 -13.28
CA ALA A 7 1.30 3.68 -12.23
C ALA A 7 2.00 3.52 -10.87
N ALA A 8 2.50 4.62 -10.32
CA ALA A 8 3.17 4.68 -9.02
C ALA A 8 2.39 3.92 -7.93
N PRO A 9 3.07 3.10 -7.11
CA PRO A 9 2.49 2.44 -5.94
C PRO A 9 1.76 3.39 -4.99
N HIS A 10 0.71 2.88 -4.35
CA HIS A 10 -0.07 3.62 -3.34
C HIS A 10 -0.01 2.96 -1.96
N PRO A 11 1.11 3.06 -1.21
CA PRO A 11 1.18 2.55 0.15
C PRO A 11 0.20 3.31 1.07
N THR A 12 -0.51 2.58 1.93
CA THR A 12 -1.35 3.21 2.94
C THR A 12 -0.53 3.71 4.12
N VAL A 13 -0.89 4.86 4.67
CA VAL A 13 -0.34 5.42 5.90
C VAL A 13 -1.43 5.42 6.96
N GLN A 14 -1.12 4.89 8.14
CA GLN A 14 -2.01 4.86 9.29
C GLN A 14 -1.25 5.31 10.53
N GLY A 15 -1.89 6.13 11.38
CA GLY A 15 -1.29 6.57 12.64
C GLY A 15 -2.18 7.52 13.41
N ASP A 16 -2.01 7.54 14.74
CA ASP A 16 -2.74 8.47 15.62
C ASP A 16 -1.95 9.77 15.89
N ASP A 17 -0.67 9.81 15.52
CA ASP A 17 0.20 10.99 15.57
C ASP A 17 0.35 11.57 14.16
N THR A 18 -0.18 12.78 13.96
CA THR A 18 -0.19 13.43 12.64
C THR A 18 1.21 13.80 12.15
N GLY A 19 2.11 14.21 13.05
CA GLY A 19 3.49 14.55 12.69
C GLY A 19 4.26 13.32 12.21
N ALA A 20 4.02 12.17 12.85
CA ALA A 20 4.59 10.90 12.41
C ALA A 20 4.05 10.46 11.04
N THR A 21 2.75 10.59 10.79
CA THR A 21 2.16 10.24 9.49
C THR A 21 2.61 11.16 8.37
N ASP A 22 2.84 12.44 8.65
CA ASP A 22 3.35 13.40 7.66
C ASP A 22 4.78 13.03 7.22
N ILE A 23 5.67 12.73 8.18
CA ILE A 23 7.03 12.27 7.89
C ILE A 23 6.99 10.98 7.05
N ALA A 24 6.14 10.02 7.41
CA ALA A 24 6.00 8.77 6.65
C ALA A 24 5.53 9.04 5.21
N ALA A 25 4.54 9.92 5.04
CA ALA A 25 4.03 10.29 3.73
C ALA A 25 5.11 10.97 2.86
N ASP A 26 5.95 11.83 3.45
CA ASP A 26 7.04 12.49 2.73
C ASP A 26 8.14 11.51 2.31
N LEU A 27 8.49 10.55 3.17
CA LEU A 27 9.43 9.47 2.81
C LEU A 27 8.90 8.62 1.65
N ILE A 28 7.60 8.31 1.64
CA ILE A 28 6.95 7.57 0.54
C ILE A 28 7.00 8.39 -0.76
N ARG A 29 6.74 9.70 -0.71
CA ARG A 29 6.85 10.59 -1.87
C ARG A 29 8.28 10.67 -2.39
N ALA A 30 9.27 10.71 -1.49
CA ALA A 30 10.68 10.82 -1.85
C ALA A 30 11.18 9.63 -2.69
N ILE A 31 10.56 8.44 -2.56
CA ILE A 31 10.87 7.26 -3.38
C ILE A 31 9.98 7.12 -4.63
N GLY A 32 9.19 8.15 -4.96
CA GLY A 32 8.33 8.19 -6.15
C GLY A 32 6.99 7.46 -5.99
N PHE A 33 6.61 7.08 -4.78
CA PHE A 33 5.31 6.46 -4.49
C PHE A 33 4.29 7.52 -4.05
N LYS A 34 3.01 7.15 -4.01
CA LYS A 34 1.89 8.04 -3.68
C LYS A 34 1.23 7.59 -2.38
N PRO A 35 1.52 8.22 -1.23
CA PRO A 35 0.93 7.79 0.04
C PRO A 35 -0.59 7.97 0.01
N LEU A 36 -1.30 6.98 0.55
CA LEU A 36 -2.75 7.02 0.75
C LEU A 36 -3.03 7.11 2.25
N ASP A 37 -3.65 8.20 2.69
CA ASP A 37 -4.11 8.32 4.08
C ASP A 37 -5.24 7.32 4.33
N ALA A 38 -5.02 6.42 5.30
CA ALA A 38 -5.97 5.40 5.72
C ALA A 38 -6.46 5.63 7.16
N GLY A 39 -6.20 6.80 7.75
CA GLY A 39 -6.69 7.23 9.04
C GLY A 39 -5.90 6.70 10.24
N GLY A 40 -6.56 6.67 11.41
CA GLY A 40 -5.94 6.30 12.69
C GLY A 40 -5.36 4.88 12.72
N LEU A 41 -4.47 4.59 13.67
CA LEU A 41 -3.72 3.33 13.75
C LEU A 41 -4.62 2.08 13.78
N ARG A 42 -5.84 2.21 14.33
CA ARG A 42 -6.86 1.15 14.38
C ARG A 42 -7.31 0.65 13.01
N THR A 43 -7.12 1.41 11.94
CA THR A 43 -7.47 0.98 10.58
C THR A 43 -6.41 0.06 9.97
N GLY A 44 -5.18 0.05 10.52
CA GLY A 44 -4.08 -0.80 10.03
C GLY A 44 -4.39 -2.29 10.01
N ARG A 45 -5.30 -2.76 10.88
CA ARG A 45 -5.81 -4.15 10.87
C ARG A 45 -6.48 -4.54 9.55
N PHE A 46 -7.01 -3.58 8.80
CA PHE A 46 -7.63 -3.84 7.50
C PHE A 46 -6.57 -4.00 6.40
N ALA A 47 -5.39 -3.39 6.55
CA ALA A 47 -4.27 -3.57 5.63
C ALA A 47 -3.52 -4.90 5.86
N ALA A 48 -3.45 -5.37 7.11
CA ALA A 48 -2.65 -6.55 7.49
C ALA A 48 -2.97 -7.84 6.69
N PRO A 49 -4.24 -8.20 6.42
CA PRO A 49 -4.55 -9.39 5.61
C PRO A 49 -4.02 -9.29 4.17
N PHE A 50 -3.99 -8.09 3.59
CA PHE A 50 -3.47 -7.89 2.23
C PHE A 50 -1.96 -8.02 2.21
N ALA A 51 -1.25 -7.45 3.20
CA ALA A 51 0.19 -7.65 3.35
C ALA A 51 0.54 -9.14 3.49
N LEU A 52 -0.23 -9.89 4.30
CA LEU A 52 -0.05 -11.34 4.45
C LEU A 52 -0.30 -12.09 3.13
N GLY A 53 -1.37 -11.74 2.41
CA GLY A 53 -1.67 -12.33 1.09
C GLY A 53 -0.58 -12.06 0.05
N THR A 54 -0.02 -10.84 0.03
CA THR A 54 1.11 -10.49 -0.84
C THR A 54 2.35 -11.30 -0.48
N ALA A 55 2.68 -11.44 0.81
CA ALA A 55 3.82 -12.25 1.26
C ALA A 55 3.65 -13.74 0.92
N ALA A 56 2.46 -14.31 1.16
CA ALA A 56 2.17 -15.69 0.79
C ALA A 56 2.34 -15.93 -0.72
N ARG A 57 1.91 -14.97 -1.55
CA ARG A 57 2.08 -15.09 -3.00
C ARG A 57 3.52 -14.91 -3.47
N ALA A 58 4.28 -14.03 -2.83
CA ALA A 58 5.70 -13.81 -3.13
C ALA A 58 6.56 -15.03 -2.78
N CYS A 59 6.27 -15.68 -1.64
CA CYS A 59 7.15 -16.69 -1.05
C CYS A 59 6.70 -18.14 -1.29
N ILE A 60 5.39 -18.39 -1.37
CA ILE A 60 4.83 -19.76 -1.39
C ILE A 60 4.30 -20.13 -2.78
N GLN A 61 3.84 -19.15 -3.55
CA GLN A 61 3.20 -19.40 -4.84
C GLN A 61 4.13 -19.06 -6.02
N PRO A 62 3.92 -19.69 -7.19
CA PRO A 62 4.63 -19.31 -8.41
C PRO A 62 4.30 -17.85 -8.81
N GLY A 63 5.31 -17.05 -9.15
CA GLY A 63 5.12 -15.66 -9.60
C GLY A 63 6.18 -14.66 -9.13
N GLY A 64 6.98 -15.02 -8.13
CA GLY A 64 8.10 -14.21 -7.65
C GLY A 64 7.70 -13.04 -6.72
N ALA A 65 8.71 -12.35 -6.19
CA ALA A 65 8.53 -11.36 -5.11
C ALA A 65 8.10 -9.96 -5.58
N ALA A 66 8.12 -9.68 -6.89
CA ALA A 66 7.75 -8.39 -7.45
C ALA A 66 6.23 -8.26 -7.52
N LEU A 67 5.61 -7.97 -6.36
CA LEU A 67 4.15 -7.90 -6.21
C LEU A 67 3.74 -6.59 -5.53
N ILE A 68 2.58 -6.09 -5.96
CA ILE A 68 1.90 -4.98 -5.31
C ILE A 68 0.41 -5.31 -5.16
N CYS A 69 -0.17 -4.96 -4.02
CA CYS A 69 -1.62 -4.95 -3.85
C CYS A 69 -2.15 -3.57 -4.24
N ARG A 70 -3.10 -3.51 -5.17
CA ARG A 70 -3.71 -2.26 -5.66
C ARG A 70 -5.22 -2.35 -5.54
N PHE A 71 -5.84 -1.24 -5.13
CA PHE A 71 -7.29 -1.06 -5.09
C PHE A 71 -7.67 0.02 -6.09
N ASP A 72 -8.68 -0.26 -6.92
CA ASP A 72 -9.31 0.72 -7.79
C ASP A 72 -10.82 0.69 -7.48
N SER A 73 -11.39 1.86 -7.18
CA SER A 73 -12.83 2.00 -7.02
C SER A 73 -13.51 1.88 -8.38
N LEU A 74 -14.35 0.86 -8.55
CA LEU A 74 -15.03 0.62 -9.84
C LEU A 74 -16.21 1.57 -10.07
N ARG A 75 -16.73 2.20 -9.00
CA ARG A 75 -17.79 3.22 -9.02
C ARG A 75 -17.55 4.19 -7.86
N GLY A 76 -17.78 5.48 -8.11
CA GLY A 76 -17.84 6.55 -7.12
C GLY A 76 -19.28 6.96 -6.85
#